data_AF-A0A498IAC5-F1
#
_entry.id   AF-A0A498IAC5-F1
#
_cell.length_a   1.000
_cell.length_b   1.000
_cell.length_c   1.000
_cell.angle_alpha   90.00
_cell.angle_beta   90.00
_cell.angle_gamma   90.00
#
_symmetry.space_group_name_H-M   'P 1'
#
loop_
_entity.id
_entity.type
_entity.pdbx_description
1 polymer ?
#
loop_
_entity_poly.entity_id
_entity_poly.type
_entity_poly.pdbx_seq_one_letter_code
_entity_poly.pdbx_strand_id
1 'polypeptide(L)'
;MNTKCMSTHFLLPQLFLTFLFFLLLHPIPTIGSPSNDAEFIRTSCGVTLYPDLCYTSLSPFASAVQDNPAQLAKVAIGVSLARARSMAAYVSNISRQADYGADSRAASALHDCFSNFGDAVDEIRGSLKQMRQLISTAASGGGSSSFRFQMSNVQTWMSAALTDEETCTDGFDDVEDGPLKTDVSNRVENVKKVTSNALALVNRFLLSLLFLFFFLSHPISTIGAPSNDNIQAAKDAISAGLTSAKNTADYVSKIPHQPDPRTADALSSCTEVLGNVVDSFGDSLKQMKELDAPGTPSFQLQISNVLTWLSAALTDEDTCIEGFKGVAEGPVKTDVSNRAQEVEKLTHNALALVNNLKAAP
;
A
#
# COMPACT_ATOMS: atom_id res chain seq x y z
N MET A 1 88.17 -13.24 30.91
CA MET A 1 86.89 -13.86 30.51
C MET A 1 85.88 -13.59 31.60
N ASN A 2 84.79 -12.89 31.28
CA ASN A 2 83.50 -12.94 31.98
C ASN A 2 82.47 -12.17 31.13
N THR A 3 81.86 -12.91 30.22
CA THR A 3 80.76 -12.48 29.35
C THR A 3 79.47 -12.47 30.18
N LYS A 4 78.88 -11.30 30.41
CA LYS A 4 77.52 -11.20 30.96
C LYS A 4 76.52 -11.58 29.88
N CYS A 5 75.77 -12.65 30.11
CA CYS A 5 74.65 -13.07 29.29
C CYS A 5 73.45 -12.14 29.58
N MET A 6 73.06 -11.31 28.62
CA MET A 6 71.86 -10.46 28.71
C MET A 6 70.62 -11.32 28.48
N SER A 7 69.72 -11.32 29.47
CA SER A 7 68.52 -12.15 29.51
C SER A 7 67.49 -11.69 28.46
N THR A 8 67.27 -12.53 27.45
CA THR A 8 66.31 -12.36 26.34
C THR A 8 64.87 -12.77 26.70
N HIS A 9 64.60 -13.13 27.96
CA HIS A 9 63.32 -13.74 28.36
C HIS A 9 62.16 -12.76 28.65
N PHE A 10 62.38 -11.45 28.63
CA PHE A 10 61.34 -10.46 28.97
C PHE A 10 60.71 -9.70 27.78
N LEU A 11 61.22 -9.87 26.55
CA LEU A 11 60.72 -9.11 25.39
C LEU A 11 59.56 -9.79 24.65
N LEU A 12 59.43 -11.13 24.74
CA LEU A 12 58.33 -11.87 24.11
C LEU A 12 56.92 -11.51 24.63
N PRO A 13 56.67 -11.38 25.95
CA PRO A 13 55.32 -11.08 26.44
C PRO A 13 54.88 -9.65 26.11
N GLN A 14 55.83 -8.70 26.01
CA GLN A 14 55.52 -7.32 25.61
C GLN A 14 55.16 -7.19 24.13
N LEU A 15 55.85 -7.92 23.23
CA LEU A 15 55.52 -7.96 21.80
C LEU A 15 54.14 -8.59 21.55
N PHE A 16 53.76 -9.61 22.33
CA PHE A 16 52.47 -10.29 22.21
C PHE A 16 51.29 -9.39 22.62
N LEU A 17 51.46 -8.61 23.70
CA LEU A 17 50.46 -7.63 24.16
C LEU A 17 50.26 -6.49 23.16
N THR A 18 51.33 -6.02 22.52
CA THR A 18 51.21 -5.00 21.46
C THR A 18 50.55 -5.54 20.20
N PHE A 19 50.79 -6.80 19.82
CA PHE A 19 50.16 -7.42 18.65
C PHE A 19 48.64 -7.64 18.85
N LEU A 20 48.22 -8.05 20.06
CA LEU A 20 46.81 -8.15 20.44
C LEU A 20 46.10 -6.78 20.40
N PHE A 21 46.77 -5.72 20.85
CA PHE A 21 46.21 -4.36 20.81
C PHE A 21 46.04 -3.84 19.37
N PHE A 22 46.97 -4.15 18.47
CA PHE A 22 46.83 -3.80 17.05
C PHE A 22 45.72 -4.62 16.35
N LEU A 23 45.52 -5.90 16.68
CA LEU A 23 44.40 -6.69 16.15
C LEU A 23 43.02 -6.15 16.57
N LEU A 24 42.92 -5.49 17.73
CA LEU A 24 41.69 -4.86 18.24
C LEU A 24 41.40 -3.47 17.63
N LEU A 25 42.38 -2.84 16.96
CA LEU A 25 42.25 -1.49 16.37
C LEU A 25 42.15 -1.47 14.83
N HIS A 26 42.25 -2.61 14.15
CA HIS A 26 41.97 -2.66 12.71
C HIS A 26 40.45 -2.76 12.51
N PRO A 27 39.80 -1.81 11.81
CA PRO A 27 38.44 -2.02 11.35
C PRO A 27 38.48 -3.23 10.40
N ILE A 28 37.83 -4.32 10.82
CA ILE A 28 37.55 -5.45 9.94
C ILE A 28 36.79 -4.84 8.75
N PRO A 29 37.23 -5.04 7.49
CA PRO A 29 36.37 -4.74 6.35
C PRO A 29 35.17 -5.67 6.51
N THR A 30 34.08 -5.11 7.04
CA THR A 30 32.81 -5.80 7.12
C THR A 30 32.39 -6.05 5.68
N ILE A 31 32.59 -7.27 5.21
CA ILE A 31 31.71 -7.83 4.19
C ILE A 31 30.36 -7.83 4.90
N GLY A 32 29.60 -6.76 4.68
CA GLY A 32 28.33 -6.54 5.35
C GLY A 32 27.45 -7.75 5.10
N SER A 33 27.11 -8.46 6.16
CA SER A 33 25.83 -9.17 6.20
C SER A 33 24.78 -8.18 5.68
N PRO A 34 23.82 -8.57 4.83
CA PRO A 34 22.71 -7.69 4.49
C PRO A 34 22.20 -7.10 5.80
N SER A 35 22.11 -5.76 5.89
CA SER A 35 21.43 -5.18 7.05
C SER A 35 20.04 -5.81 7.09
N ASN A 36 19.50 -6.12 8.28
CA ASN A 36 18.13 -6.63 8.41
C ASN A 36 17.16 -5.77 7.57
N ASP A 37 17.37 -4.45 7.56
CA ASP A 37 16.66 -3.49 6.72
C ASP A 37 16.67 -3.80 5.22
N ALA A 38 17.82 -4.20 4.66
CA ALA A 38 17.93 -4.53 3.25
C ALA A 38 17.20 -5.84 2.93
N GLU A 39 17.24 -6.82 3.84
CA GLU A 39 16.48 -8.06 3.71
C GLU A 39 14.96 -7.83 3.85
N PHE A 40 14.56 -6.96 4.78
CA PHE A 40 13.18 -6.52 4.94
C PHE A 40 12.65 -5.82 3.69
N ILE A 41 13.44 -4.93 3.07
CA ILE A 41 13.10 -4.30 1.79
C ILE A 41 12.93 -5.38 0.72
N ARG A 42 13.87 -6.33 0.61
CA ARG A 42 13.79 -7.42 -0.39
C ARG A 42 12.51 -8.24 -0.23
N THR A 43 12.20 -8.66 0.99
CA THR A 43 10.99 -9.43 1.30
C THR A 43 9.74 -8.60 0.99
N SER A 44 9.73 -7.32 1.36
CA SER A 44 8.58 -6.43 1.10
C SER A 44 8.36 -6.16 -0.38
N CYS A 45 9.44 -6.08 -1.17
CA CYS A 45 9.37 -5.94 -2.62
C CYS A 45 8.90 -7.23 -3.34
N GLY A 46 8.99 -8.40 -2.69
CA GLY A 46 8.63 -9.69 -3.31
C GLY A 46 7.16 -9.83 -3.71
N VAL A 47 6.27 -8.97 -3.19
CA VAL A 47 4.84 -8.95 -3.55
C VAL A 47 4.47 -7.81 -4.50
N THR A 48 5.47 -7.05 -4.98
CA THR A 48 5.26 -5.97 -5.95
C THR A 48 5.31 -6.50 -7.39
N LEU A 49 4.76 -5.75 -8.33
CA LEU A 49 4.77 -6.14 -9.75
C LEU A 49 6.19 -6.11 -10.36
N TYR A 50 7.09 -5.27 -9.82
CA TYR A 50 8.47 -5.16 -10.28
C TYR A 50 9.48 -5.32 -9.12
N PRO A 51 9.65 -6.55 -8.57
CA PRO A 51 10.41 -6.79 -7.34
C PRO A 51 11.87 -6.34 -7.39
N ASP A 52 12.57 -6.62 -8.48
CA ASP A 52 14.00 -6.26 -8.62
C ASP A 52 14.20 -4.75 -8.68
N LEU A 53 13.33 -4.05 -9.41
CA LEU A 53 13.34 -2.59 -9.49
C LEU A 53 12.94 -1.96 -8.15
N CYS A 54 11.96 -2.53 -7.44
CA CYS A 54 11.60 -2.13 -6.09
C CYS A 54 12.83 -2.23 -5.16
N TYR A 55 13.48 -3.39 -5.11
CA TYR A 55 14.63 -3.60 -4.24
C TYR A 55 15.80 -2.68 -4.60
N THR A 56 16.14 -2.58 -5.88
CA THR A 56 17.28 -1.78 -6.35
C THR A 56 17.05 -0.29 -6.11
N SER A 57 15.81 0.18 -6.23
CA SER A 57 15.48 1.59 -6.00
C SER A 57 15.41 1.97 -4.51
N LEU A 58 15.12 1.02 -3.61
CA LEU A 58 14.90 1.28 -2.19
C LEU A 58 16.05 0.86 -1.27
N SER A 59 16.83 -0.15 -1.64
CA SER A 59 17.96 -0.64 -0.83
C SER A 59 19.01 0.42 -0.47
N PRO A 60 19.30 1.45 -1.30
CA PRO A 60 20.19 2.54 -0.88
C PRO A 60 19.65 3.36 0.32
N PHE A 61 18.35 3.25 0.61
CA PHE A 61 17.67 3.94 1.70
C PHE A 61 17.39 3.02 2.91
N ALA A 62 18.00 1.83 2.96
CA ALA A 62 17.76 0.83 4.01
C ALA A 62 17.81 1.40 5.44
N SER A 63 18.82 2.22 5.74
CA SER A 63 18.98 2.84 7.06
C SER A 63 17.86 3.83 7.44
N ALA A 64 17.12 4.36 6.46
CA ALA A 64 15.96 5.23 6.67
C ALA A 64 14.65 4.42 6.80
N VAL A 65 14.64 3.16 6.34
CA VAL A 65 13.48 2.26 6.43
C VAL A 65 13.39 1.62 7.81
N GLN A 66 14.49 1.19 8.42
CA GLN A 66 14.53 0.68 9.80
C GLN A 66 13.51 -0.44 10.09
N ASP A 67 13.43 -1.44 9.21
CA ASP A 67 12.46 -2.54 9.26
C ASP A 67 10.98 -2.12 9.44
N ASN A 68 10.62 -0.88 9.08
CA ASN A 68 9.32 -0.31 9.36
C ASN A 68 8.47 -0.17 8.08
N PRO A 69 7.31 -0.86 7.97
CA PRO A 69 6.45 -0.78 6.78
C PRO A 69 5.97 0.63 6.44
N ALA A 70 5.70 1.47 7.44
CA ALA A 70 5.29 2.85 7.24
C ALA A 70 6.44 3.69 6.66
N GLN A 71 7.66 3.51 7.20
CA GLN A 71 8.84 4.19 6.69
C GLN A 71 9.19 3.70 5.28
N LEU A 72 9.06 2.40 5.01
CA LEU A 72 9.25 1.83 3.68
C LEU A 72 8.31 2.46 2.65
N ALA A 73 7.00 2.50 2.93
CA ALA A 73 6.03 3.15 2.07
C ALA A 73 6.34 4.65 1.87
N LYS A 74 6.69 5.37 2.94
CA LYS A 74 7.10 6.79 2.87
C LYS A 74 8.34 6.99 1.99
N VAL A 75 9.36 6.14 2.13
CA VAL A 75 10.59 6.19 1.33
C VAL A 75 10.26 5.88 -0.14
N ALA A 76 9.42 4.88 -0.40
CA ALA A 76 9.01 4.52 -1.76
C ALA A 76 8.28 5.68 -2.46
N ILE A 77 7.31 6.32 -1.81
CA ILE A 77 6.66 7.54 -2.34
C ILE A 77 7.70 8.64 -2.60
N GLY A 78 8.67 8.80 -1.70
CA GLY A 78 9.76 9.78 -1.87
C GLY A 78 10.65 9.51 -3.09
N VAL A 79 10.96 8.24 -3.37
CA VAL A 79 11.71 7.82 -4.56
C VAL A 79 10.88 8.05 -5.84
N SER A 80 9.59 7.69 -5.84
CA SER A 80 8.67 8.00 -6.94
C SER A 80 8.62 9.50 -7.24
N LEU A 81 8.52 10.34 -6.20
CA LEU A 81 8.52 11.80 -6.36
C LEU A 81 9.79 12.32 -7.02
N ALA A 82 10.95 11.77 -6.67
CA ALA A 82 12.23 12.15 -7.27
C ALA A 82 12.30 11.73 -8.75
N ARG A 83 11.76 10.56 -9.11
CA ARG A 83 11.68 10.07 -10.49
C ARG A 83 10.74 10.92 -11.33
N ALA A 84 9.51 11.17 -10.84
CA ALA A 84 8.52 12.01 -11.52
C ALA A 84 9.04 13.42 -11.77
N ARG A 85 9.68 14.06 -10.77
CA ARG A 85 10.32 15.38 -10.94
C ARG A 85 11.43 15.38 -11.98
N SER A 86 12.26 14.34 -11.99
CA SER A 86 13.33 14.21 -12.98
C SER A 86 12.76 14.08 -14.39
N MET A 87 11.64 13.37 -14.52
CA MET A 87 10.95 13.21 -15.80
C MET A 87 10.25 14.50 -16.24
N ALA A 88 9.55 15.21 -15.35
CA ALA A 88 8.97 16.52 -15.62
C ALA A 88 10.02 17.51 -16.15
N ALA A 89 11.20 17.55 -15.49
CA ALA A 89 12.32 18.40 -15.91
C ALA A 89 12.88 17.97 -17.28
N TYR A 90 12.97 16.66 -17.52
CA TYR A 90 13.42 16.11 -18.80
C TYR A 90 12.49 16.52 -19.94
N VAL A 91 11.18 16.27 -19.81
CA VAL A 91 10.16 16.58 -20.82
C VAL A 91 10.08 18.09 -21.07
N SER A 92 10.15 18.90 -20.01
CA SER A 92 10.23 20.37 -20.12
C SER A 92 11.44 20.82 -20.94
N ASN A 93 12.61 20.20 -20.70
CA ASN A 93 13.83 20.57 -21.39
C ASN A 93 13.80 20.20 -22.88
N ILE A 94 13.34 19.00 -23.23
CA ILE A 94 13.24 18.60 -24.64
C ILE A 94 12.13 19.39 -25.35
N SER A 95 11.04 19.75 -24.68
CA SER A 95 10.01 20.64 -25.23
C SER A 95 10.56 22.05 -25.53
N ARG A 96 11.55 22.53 -24.77
CA ARG A 96 12.22 23.81 -25.05
C ARG A 96 13.30 23.75 -26.14
N GLN A 97 13.91 22.59 -26.32
CA GLN A 97 15.05 22.39 -27.22
C GLN A 97 14.64 21.83 -28.59
N ALA A 98 13.43 21.28 -28.71
CA ALA A 98 12.94 20.71 -29.95
C ALA A 98 12.75 21.81 -31.01
N ASP A 99 13.50 21.70 -32.10
CA ASP A 99 13.09 22.26 -33.38
C ASP A 99 12.04 21.31 -33.94
N TYR A 100 10.77 21.60 -33.64
CA TYR A 100 9.64 20.70 -33.94
C TYR A 100 9.46 20.41 -35.45
N GLY A 101 10.21 21.09 -36.33
CA GLY A 101 10.06 20.93 -37.76
C GLY A 101 8.60 21.08 -38.18
N ALA A 102 8.08 20.10 -38.92
CA ALA A 102 6.67 20.03 -39.34
C ALA A 102 5.78 19.12 -38.47
N ASP A 103 6.31 18.46 -37.43
CA ASP A 103 5.56 17.48 -36.63
C ASP A 103 4.93 18.14 -35.39
N SER A 104 3.79 18.79 -35.63
CA SER A 104 2.99 19.39 -34.56
C SER A 104 2.46 18.39 -33.54
N ARG A 105 2.39 17.08 -33.88
CA ARG A 105 1.85 16.06 -32.98
C ARG A 105 2.86 15.71 -31.89
N ALA A 106 4.12 15.52 -32.26
CA ALA A 106 5.19 15.32 -31.28
C ALA A 106 5.34 16.51 -30.32
N ALA A 107 5.12 17.74 -30.82
CA ALA A 107 5.13 18.94 -30.01
C ALA A 107 4.00 18.97 -28.96
N SER A 108 2.77 18.68 -29.39
CA SER A 108 1.62 18.59 -28.49
C SER A 108 1.79 17.47 -27.46
N ALA A 109 2.21 16.27 -27.89
CA ALA A 109 2.44 15.13 -27.00
C ALA A 109 3.47 15.44 -25.89
N LEU A 110 4.53 16.17 -26.22
CA LEU A 110 5.51 16.63 -25.23
C LEU A 110 4.93 17.66 -24.25
N HIS A 111 4.09 18.57 -24.73
CA HIS A 111 3.43 19.55 -23.87
C HIS A 111 2.45 18.88 -22.90
N ASP A 112 1.61 17.98 -23.41
CA ASP A 112 0.65 17.22 -22.62
C ASP A 112 1.38 16.32 -21.61
N CYS A 113 2.45 15.65 -22.03
CA CYS A 113 3.28 14.87 -21.12
C CYS A 113 3.91 15.73 -20.02
N PHE A 114 4.36 16.96 -20.32
CA PHE A 114 4.86 17.86 -19.29
C PHE A 114 3.78 18.25 -18.29
N SER A 115 2.55 18.50 -18.75
CA SER A 115 1.40 18.79 -17.89
C SER A 115 1.09 17.60 -16.98
N ASN A 116 0.95 16.40 -17.55
CA ASN A 116 0.66 15.17 -16.81
C ASN A 116 1.72 14.89 -15.74
N PHE A 117 3.01 15.08 -16.06
CA PHE A 117 4.07 14.94 -15.05
C PHE A 117 4.08 16.05 -14.00
N GLY A 118 3.53 17.23 -14.29
CA GLY A 118 3.26 18.26 -13.31
C GLY A 118 2.21 17.81 -12.29
N ASP A 119 1.09 17.29 -12.78
CA ASP A 119 -0.01 16.77 -11.97
C ASP A 119 0.44 15.57 -11.12
N ALA A 120 1.09 14.57 -11.74
CA ALA A 120 1.67 13.42 -11.04
C ALA A 120 2.65 13.85 -9.92
N VAL A 121 3.47 14.89 -10.14
CA VAL A 121 4.38 15.39 -9.10
C VAL A 121 3.62 15.98 -7.91
N ASP A 122 2.54 16.72 -8.15
CA ASP A 122 1.74 17.34 -7.10
C ASP A 122 0.95 16.29 -6.30
N GLU A 123 0.42 15.28 -6.99
CA GLU A 123 -0.27 14.14 -6.37
C GLU A 123 0.67 13.29 -5.51
N ILE A 124 1.82 12.87 -6.05
CA ILE A 124 2.83 12.12 -5.28
C ILE A 124 3.34 12.97 -4.09
N ARG A 125 3.48 14.29 -4.25
CA ARG A 125 3.84 15.20 -3.16
C ARG A 125 2.75 15.26 -2.09
N GLY A 126 1.48 15.30 -2.50
CA GLY A 126 0.31 15.21 -1.62
C GLY A 126 0.33 13.92 -0.80
N SER A 127 0.49 12.78 -1.48
CA SER A 127 0.67 11.45 -0.89
C SER A 127 1.79 11.43 0.14
N LEU A 128 2.95 11.97 -0.19
CA LEU A 128 4.10 12.00 0.71
C LEU A 128 3.85 12.87 1.95
N LYS A 129 3.17 14.02 1.77
CA LYS A 129 2.80 14.91 2.88
C LYS A 129 1.81 14.20 3.82
N GLN A 130 0.78 13.59 3.25
CA GLN A 130 -0.25 12.87 4.01
C GLN A 130 0.34 11.66 4.74
N MET A 131 1.23 10.90 4.10
CA MET A 131 1.93 9.78 4.72
C MET A 131 2.82 10.21 5.90
N ARG A 132 3.50 11.36 5.79
CA ARG A 132 4.26 11.93 6.93
C ARG A 132 3.34 12.31 8.09
N GLN A 133 2.19 12.90 7.79
CA GLN A 133 1.19 13.25 8.81
C GLN A 133 0.68 11.99 9.51
N LEU A 134 0.31 10.95 8.76
CA LEU A 134 -0.12 9.66 9.29
C LEU A 134 0.89 9.04 10.25
N ILE A 135 2.17 9.00 9.86
CA ILE A 135 3.25 8.45 10.70
C ILE A 135 3.41 9.27 11.99
N SER A 136 3.25 10.60 11.91
CA SER A 136 3.35 11.46 13.09
C SER A 136 2.14 11.34 14.04
N THR A 137 0.93 11.17 13.51
CA THR A 137 -0.32 11.15 14.30
C THR A 137 -0.61 9.77 14.91
N ALA A 138 -0.19 8.69 14.25
CA ALA A 138 -0.23 7.34 14.80
C ALA A 138 0.59 7.21 16.09
N ALA A 139 1.70 7.95 16.19
CA ALA A 139 2.51 8.02 17.42
C ALA A 139 1.81 8.78 18.57
N SER A 140 0.75 9.54 18.29
CA SER A 140 0.01 10.35 19.27
C SER A 140 -1.40 9.84 19.59
N GLY A 141 -1.78 8.63 19.14
CA GLY A 141 -3.07 8.01 19.50
C GLY A 141 -4.30 8.54 18.74
N GLY A 142 -4.13 9.01 17.49
CA GLY A 142 -5.24 9.50 16.66
C GLY A 142 -6.29 8.43 16.32
N GLY A 143 -7.55 8.85 16.18
CA GLY A 143 -8.69 7.96 15.90
C GLY A 143 -8.63 7.27 14.52
N SER A 144 -9.01 5.98 14.50
CA SER A 144 -8.92 5.07 13.35
C SER A 144 -9.61 5.56 12.06
N SER A 145 -10.75 6.25 12.16
CA SER A 145 -11.48 6.78 10.99
C SER A 145 -10.73 7.90 10.25
N SER A 146 -10.02 8.75 10.99
CA SER A 146 -9.17 9.80 10.40
C SER A 146 -7.94 9.22 9.72
N PHE A 147 -7.39 8.12 10.25
CA PHE A 147 -6.27 7.42 9.62
C PHE A 147 -6.67 6.79 8.28
N ARG A 148 -7.80 6.07 8.23
CA ARG A 148 -8.28 5.39 7.01
C ARG A 148 -8.54 6.38 5.88
N PHE A 149 -9.25 7.47 6.16
CA PHE A 149 -9.51 8.53 5.18
C PHE A 149 -8.21 9.19 4.68
N GLN A 150 -7.25 9.43 5.57
CA GLN A 150 -5.96 9.98 5.16
C GLN A 150 -5.17 8.97 4.30
N MET A 151 -5.27 7.68 4.59
CA MET A 151 -4.61 6.64 3.81
C MET A 151 -5.26 6.43 2.45
N SER A 152 -6.60 6.50 2.34
CA SER A 152 -7.29 6.46 1.05
C SER A 152 -6.88 7.62 0.16
N ASN A 153 -6.69 8.83 0.71
CA ASN A 153 -6.12 9.94 -0.07
C ASN A 153 -4.73 9.61 -0.64
N VAL A 154 -3.84 8.98 0.16
CA VAL A 154 -2.51 8.54 -0.33
C VAL A 154 -2.67 7.54 -1.48
N GLN A 155 -3.56 6.57 -1.35
CA GLN A 155 -3.80 5.57 -2.40
C GLN A 155 -4.36 6.21 -3.67
N THR A 156 -5.38 7.07 -3.54
CA THR A 156 -6.02 7.77 -4.65
C THR A 156 -5.02 8.62 -5.42
N TRP A 157 -4.25 9.47 -4.74
CA TRP A 157 -3.27 10.34 -5.41
C TRP A 157 -2.09 9.55 -6.00
N MET A 158 -1.65 8.46 -5.38
CA MET A 158 -0.63 7.59 -6.00
C MET A 158 -1.16 6.86 -7.24
N SER A 159 -2.43 6.45 -7.24
CA SER A 159 -3.08 5.84 -8.41
C SER A 159 -3.32 6.86 -9.52
N ALA A 160 -3.76 8.07 -9.19
CA ALA A 160 -3.92 9.16 -10.16
C ALA A 160 -2.57 9.51 -10.82
N ALA A 161 -1.48 9.55 -10.06
CA ALA A 161 -0.16 9.82 -10.61
C ALA A 161 0.30 8.75 -11.61
N LEU A 162 -0.07 7.48 -11.37
CA LEU A 162 0.17 6.40 -12.33
C LEU A 162 -0.64 6.59 -13.62
N THR A 163 -1.89 7.03 -13.50
CA THR A 163 -2.75 7.34 -14.65
C THR A 163 -2.19 8.51 -15.45
N ASP A 164 -1.68 9.55 -14.81
CA ASP A 164 -1.04 10.69 -15.49
C ASP A 164 0.25 10.26 -16.21
N GLU A 165 1.08 9.45 -15.55
CA GLU A 165 2.27 8.85 -16.14
C GLU A 165 1.90 7.99 -17.38
N GLU A 166 0.80 7.23 -17.32
CA GLU A 166 0.28 6.46 -18.46
C GLU A 166 -0.28 7.35 -19.58
N THR A 167 -1.04 8.38 -19.22
CA THR A 167 -1.61 9.35 -20.17
C THR A 167 -0.52 10.09 -20.93
N CYS A 168 0.64 10.36 -20.31
CA CYS A 168 1.79 10.88 -21.03
C CYS A 168 2.19 9.93 -22.17
N THR A 169 2.31 8.62 -21.94
CA THR A 169 2.68 7.67 -23.00
C THR A 169 1.62 7.52 -24.07
N ASP A 170 0.34 7.50 -23.68
CA ASP A 170 -0.80 7.40 -24.61
C ASP A 170 -0.85 8.60 -25.56
N GLY A 171 -0.43 9.78 -25.10
CA GLY A 171 -0.31 10.99 -25.93
C GLY A 171 0.66 10.84 -27.12
N PHE A 172 1.54 9.83 -27.12
CA PHE A 172 2.46 9.56 -28.23
C PHE A 172 1.95 8.47 -29.21
N ASP A 173 0.76 7.91 -29.02
CA ASP A 173 0.26 6.82 -29.87
C ASP A 173 0.15 7.24 -31.36
N ASP A 174 -0.29 8.48 -31.61
CA ASP A 174 -0.43 9.07 -32.95
C ASP A 174 0.86 9.76 -33.48
N VAL A 175 1.96 9.67 -32.72
CA VAL A 175 3.28 10.17 -33.13
C VAL A 175 4.04 9.05 -33.82
N GLU A 176 4.67 9.37 -34.96
CA GLU A 176 5.48 8.41 -35.72
C GLU A 176 6.61 7.83 -34.85
N ASP A 177 6.90 6.55 -35.06
CA ASP A 177 7.95 5.89 -34.31
C ASP A 177 9.32 6.52 -34.63
N GLY A 178 10.05 6.88 -33.58
CA GLY A 178 11.33 7.53 -33.71
C GLY A 178 12.05 7.69 -32.37
N PRO A 179 13.30 8.18 -32.39
CA PRO A 179 14.15 8.25 -31.20
C PRO A 179 13.53 9.02 -30.04
N LEU A 180 12.76 10.08 -30.34
CA LEU A 180 12.06 10.90 -29.35
C LEU A 180 11.00 10.09 -28.59
N LYS A 181 10.03 9.50 -29.33
CA LYS A 181 8.95 8.67 -28.75
C LYS A 181 9.55 7.52 -27.95
N THR A 182 10.51 6.78 -28.53
CA THR A 182 11.16 5.66 -27.84
C THR A 182 11.85 6.08 -26.54
N ASP A 183 12.61 7.19 -26.54
CA ASP A 183 13.31 7.63 -25.33
C ASP A 183 12.34 8.14 -24.25
N VAL A 184 11.31 8.93 -24.63
CA VAL A 184 10.27 9.37 -23.70
C VAL A 184 9.53 8.18 -23.11
N SER A 185 8.96 7.30 -23.94
CA SER A 185 8.18 6.15 -23.47
C SER A 185 8.99 5.22 -22.55
N ASN A 186 10.26 4.95 -22.86
CA ASN A 186 11.11 4.11 -22.00
C ASN A 186 11.38 4.76 -20.63
N ARG A 187 11.56 6.07 -20.58
CA ARG A 187 11.77 6.80 -19.31
C ARG A 187 10.49 6.81 -18.49
N VAL A 188 9.35 7.15 -19.11
CA VAL A 188 8.05 7.15 -18.43
C VAL A 188 7.71 5.77 -17.89
N GLU A 189 7.93 4.72 -18.68
CA GLU A 189 7.72 3.34 -18.24
C GLU A 189 8.57 2.99 -17.02
N ASN A 190 9.79 3.51 -16.90
CA ASN A 190 10.57 3.34 -15.68
C ASN A 190 9.95 4.05 -14.47
N VAL A 191 9.40 5.26 -14.65
CA VAL A 191 8.70 5.99 -13.59
C VAL A 191 7.44 5.22 -13.17
N LYS A 192 6.59 4.81 -14.12
CA LYS A 192 5.37 3.99 -13.89
C LYS A 192 5.66 2.79 -13.00
N LYS A 193 6.72 2.05 -13.30
CA LYS A 193 7.11 0.87 -12.51
C LYS A 193 7.50 1.21 -11.08
N VAL A 194 8.21 2.32 -10.87
CA VAL A 194 8.61 2.78 -9.53
C VAL A 194 7.39 3.29 -8.75
N THR A 195 6.50 4.07 -9.36
CA THR A 195 5.26 4.56 -8.76
C THR A 195 4.32 3.38 -8.42
N SER A 196 4.22 2.37 -9.29
CA SER A 196 3.44 1.14 -9.08
C SER A 196 3.95 0.34 -7.88
N ASN A 197 5.27 0.16 -7.77
CA ASN A 197 5.87 -0.48 -6.60
C ASN A 197 5.60 0.32 -5.31
N ALA A 198 5.66 1.65 -5.36
CA ALA A 198 5.36 2.48 -4.20
C ALA A 198 3.89 2.34 -3.76
N LEU A 199 2.94 2.36 -4.70
CA LEU A 199 1.51 2.11 -4.42
C LEU A 199 1.28 0.73 -3.81
N ALA A 200 1.94 -0.31 -4.32
CA ALA A 200 1.85 -1.66 -3.76
C ALA A 200 2.34 -1.71 -2.29
N LEU A 201 3.43 -1.00 -1.97
CA LEU A 201 3.95 -0.89 -0.60
C LEU A 201 3.04 -0.07 0.32
N VAL A 202 2.40 0.99 -0.19
CA VAL A 202 1.35 1.75 0.52
C VAL A 202 0.17 0.85 0.87
N ASN A 203 -0.35 0.10 -0.12
CA ASN A 203 -1.45 -0.85 0.08
C ASN A 203 -1.07 -1.92 1.12
N ARG A 204 0.17 -2.43 1.06
CA ARG A 204 0.67 -3.39 2.05
C ARG A 204 0.80 -2.80 3.45
N PHE A 205 1.20 -1.53 3.58
CA PHE A 205 1.23 -0.86 4.88
C PHE A 205 -0.18 -0.78 5.50
N LEU A 206 -1.18 -0.38 4.71
CA LEU A 206 -2.59 -0.35 5.16
C LEU A 206 -3.04 -1.74 5.64
N LEU A 207 -2.77 -2.79 4.85
CA LEU A 207 -3.09 -4.16 5.23
C LEU A 207 -2.37 -4.57 6.52
N SER A 208 -1.07 -4.29 6.65
CA SER A 208 -0.29 -4.66 7.84
C SER A 208 -0.78 -3.99 9.14
N LEU A 209 -1.37 -2.78 9.06
CA LEU A 209 -1.99 -2.13 10.21
C LEU A 209 -3.31 -2.80 10.62
N LEU A 210 -4.13 -3.23 9.65
CA LEU A 210 -5.33 -4.02 9.93
C LEU A 210 -4.98 -5.35 10.58
N PHE A 211 -3.87 -5.96 10.16
CA PHE A 211 -3.29 -7.15 10.78
C PHE A 211 -2.77 -6.92 12.21
N LEU A 212 -2.16 -5.76 12.50
CA LEU A 212 -1.60 -5.45 13.82
C LEU A 212 -2.69 -5.29 14.90
N PHE A 213 -3.85 -4.73 14.54
CA PHE A 213 -5.04 -4.71 15.40
C PHE A 213 -5.57 -6.12 15.70
N PHE A 214 -5.49 -7.03 14.72
CA PHE A 214 -5.87 -8.43 14.90
C PHE A 214 -4.88 -9.20 15.80
N PHE A 215 -3.57 -9.04 15.60
CA PHE A 215 -2.52 -9.71 16.38
C PHE A 215 -2.44 -9.25 17.85
N LEU A 216 -2.73 -7.98 18.15
CA LEU A 216 -2.85 -7.50 19.54
C LEU A 216 -4.02 -8.15 20.28
N SER A 217 -5.00 -8.69 19.55
CA SER A 217 -6.15 -9.40 20.11
C SER A 217 -5.89 -10.91 20.24
N HIS A 218 -5.08 -11.50 19.36
CA HIS A 218 -4.72 -12.94 19.37
C HIS A 218 -3.29 -13.18 18.80
N PRO A 219 -2.31 -13.63 19.62
CA PRO A 219 -0.99 -14.00 19.09
C PRO A 219 -1.06 -15.36 18.38
N ILE A 220 -0.69 -15.43 17.09
CA ILE A 220 -0.66 -16.69 16.33
C ILE A 220 0.76 -17.24 16.21
N SER A 221 0.90 -18.50 16.61
CA SER A 221 2.07 -19.37 16.41
C SER A 221 2.10 -19.94 14.98
N THR A 222 3.28 -19.91 14.35
CA THR A 222 3.79 -20.79 13.28
C THR A 222 2.88 -21.13 12.08
N ILE A 223 3.31 -20.68 10.90
CA ILE A 223 2.72 -20.93 9.58
C ILE A 223 2.69 -22.44 9.26
N GLY A 224 1.48 -22.96 9.11
CA GLY A 224 1.12 -24.25 8.52
C GLY A 224 -0.20 -24.10 7.75
N ALA A 225 -0.65 -25.16 7.06
CA ALA A 225 -1.92 -25.18 6.30
C ALA A 225 -3.10 -24.60 7.11
N PRO A 226 -4.14 -24.01 6.47
CA PRO A 226 -5.24 -23.40 7.20
C PRO A 226 -5.93 -24.46 8.06
N SER A 227 -5.95 -24.26 9.39
CA SER A 227 -6.70 -25.14 10.29
C SER A 227 -8.21 -24.90 10.15
N ASN A 228 -9.01 -25.88 10.57
CA ASN A 228 -10.47 -25.73 10.61
C ASN A 228 -10.90 -24.52 11.48
N ASP A 229 -10.11 -24.20 12.51
CA ASP A 229 -10.34 -23.05 13.40
C ASP A 229 -10.18 -21.72 12.66
N ASN A 230 -9.19 -21.61 11.75
CA ASN A 230 -9.00 -20.40 10.92
C ASN A 230 -10.17 -20.20 9.95
N ILE A 231 -10.64 -21.29 9.34
CA ILE A 231 -11.81 -21.27 8.45
C ILE A 231 -13.07 -20.89 9.23
N GLN A 232 -13.23 -21.40 10.44
CA GLN A 232 -14.36 -21.08 11.30
C GLN A 232 -14.33 -19.62 11.75
N ALA A 233 -13.17 -19.10 12.16
CA ALA A 233 -13.01 -17.69 12.51
C ALA A 233 -13.40 -16.76 11.34
N ALA A 234 -12.99 -17.10 10.11
CA ALA A 234 -13.38 -16.37 8.92
C ALA A 234 -14.92 -16.43 8.68
N LYS A 235 -15.55 -17.60 8.86
CA LYS A 235 -17.02 -17.74 8.78
C LYS A 235 -17.74 -16.89 9.83
N ASP A 236 -17.25 -16.89 11.06
CA ASP A 236 -17.86 -16.13 12.16
C ASP A 236 -17.76 -14.61 11.90
N ALA A 237 -16.62 -14.15 11.40
CA ALA A 237 -16.43 -12.75 11.01
C ALA A 237 -17.36 -12.33 9.86
N ILE A 238 -17.48 -13.15 8.81
CA ILE A 238 -18.41 -12.91 7.70
C ILE A 238 -19.86 -12.92 8.21
N SER A 239 -20.22 -13.83 9.11
CA SER A 239 -21.57 -13.90 9.70
C SER A 239 -21.88 -12.69 10.58
N ALA A 240 -20.91 -12.17 11.33
CA ALA A 240 -21.05 -10.95 12.11
C ALA A 240 -21.25 -9.73 11.19
N GLY A 241 -20.45 -9.61 10.13
CA GLY A 241 -20.59 -8.58 9.10
C GLY A 241 -21.98 -8.62 8.43
N LEU A 242 -22.41 -9.80 7.99
CA LEU A 242 -23.74 -10.02 7.41
C LEU A 242 -24.87 -9.58 8.36
N THR A 243 -24.74 -9.89 9.65
CA THR A 243 -25.73 -9.52 10.66
C THR A 243 -25.78 -8.01 10.86
N SER A 244 -24.61 -7.36 10.93
CA SER A 244 -24.51 -5.90 11.03
C SER A 244 -25.08 -5.19 9.79
N ALA A 245 -24.74 -5.70 8.59
CA ALA A 245 -25.25 -5.19 7.32
C ALA A 245 -26.77 -5.28 7.26
N LYS A 246 -27.37 -6.43 7.60
CA LYS A 246 -28.83 -6.62 7.66
C LYS A 246 -29.50 -5.66 8.62
N ASN A 247 -28.96 -5.54 9.83
CA ASN A 247 -29.50 -4.63 10.85
C ASN A 247 -29.42 -3.17 10.40
N THR A 248 -28.36 -2.80 9.67
CA THR A 248 -28.17 -1.45 9.14
C THR A 248 -29.12 -1.18 7.98
N ALA A 249 -29.22 -2.09 7.01
CA ALA A 249 -30.18 -1.99 5.91
C ALA A 249 -31.62 -1.88 6.42
N ASP A 250 -32.01 -2.71 7.40
CA ASP A 250 -33.33 -2.66 8.03
C ASP A 250 -33.57 -1.32 8.74
N TYR A 251 -32.57 -0.81 9.48
CA TYR A 251 -32.66 0.49 10.12
C TYR A 251 -32.86 1.62 9.10
N VAL A 252 -32.02 1.67 8.05
CA VAL A 252 -32.09 2.73 7.02
C VAL A 252 -33.43 2.70 6.29
N SER A 253 -33.93 1.52 5.92
CA SER A 253 -35.22 1.36 5.23
C SER A 253 -36.43 1.82 6.06
N LYS A 254 -36.29 1.88 7.39
CA LYS A 254 -37.33 2.33 8.32
C LYS A 254 -37.25 3.81 8.66
N ILE A 255 -36.23 4.53 8.19
CA ILE A 255 -36.11 5.96 8.42
C ILE A 255 -37.29 6.67 7.73
N PRO A 256 -38.08 7.49 8.44
CA PRO A 256 -39.19 8.22 7.84
C PRO A 256 -38.71 9.11 6.69
N HIS A 257 -39.61 9.37 5.74
CA HIS A 257 -39.34 10.28 4.63
C HIS A 257 -38.80 11.63 5.12
N GLN A 258 -37.66 12.04 4.57
CA GLN A 258 -36.99 13.27 4.96
C GLN A 258 -37.46 14.43 4.06
N PRO A 259 -37.78 15.61 4.64
CA PRO A 259 -38.25 16.75 3.86
C PRO A 259 -37.14 17.39 3.01
N ASP A 260 -35.87 17.20 3.40
CA ASP A 260 -34.72 17.63 2.61
C ASP A 260 -34.44 16.63 1.47
N PRO A 261 -34.51 17.05 0.20
CA PRO A 261 -34.34 16.15 -0.94
C PRO A 261 -32.97 15.46 -0.96
N ARG A 262 -31.90 16.16 -0.55
CA ARG A 262 -30.55 15.59 -0.53
C ARG A 262 -30.43 14.44 0.47
N THR A 263 -31.05 14.60 1.64
CA THR A 263 -31.11 13.56 2.66
C THR A 263 -31.96 12.37 2.18
N ALA A 264 -33.08 12.63 1.50
CA ALA A 264 -33.92 11.58 0.94
C ALA A 264 -33.20 10.77 -0.16
N ASP A 265 -32.49 11.44 -1.07
CA ASP A 265 -31.71 10.79 -2.12
C ASP A 265 -30.56 9.97 -1.52
N ALA A 266 -29.83 10.52 -0.53
CA ALA A 266 -28.75 9.82 0.15
C ALA A 266 -29.24 8.55 0.88
N LEU A 267 -30.42 8.60 1.53
CA LEU A 267 -31.04 7.44 2.16
C LEU A 267 -31.46 6.38 1.13
N SER A 268 -31.99 6.80 -0.02
CA SER A 268 -32.37 5.88 -1.11
C SER A 268 -31.15 5.15 -1.67
N SER A 269 -30.09 5.89 -2.02
CA SER A 269 -28.84 5.31 -2.52
C SER A 269 -28.19 4.41 -1.47
N CYS A 270 -28.15 4.83 -0.19
CA CYS A 270 -27.60 4.01 0.88
C CYS A 270 -28.40 2.72 1.10
N THR A 271 -29.72 2.75 0.95
CA THR A 271 -30.56 1.54 1.07
C THR A 271 -30.23 0.53 -0.02
N GLU A 272 -30.04 0.98 -1.27
CA GLU A 272 -29.69 0.12 -2.40
C GLU A 272 -28.33 -0.55 -2.19
N VAL A 273 -27.29 0.24 -1.90
CA VAL A 273 -25.92 -0.29 -1.73
C VAL A 273 -25.81 -1.20 -0.50
N LEU A 274 -26.52 -0.91 0.61
CA LEU A 274 -26.58 -1.83 1.76
C LEU A 274 -27.26 -3.16 1.43
N GLY A 275 -28.16 -3.19 0.45
CA GLY A 275 -28.70 -4.43 -0.12
C GLY A 275 -27.61 -5.26 -0.79
N ASN A 276 -26.79 -4.63 -1.64
CA ASN A 276 -25.65 -5.28 -2.30
C ASN A 276 -24.61 -5.80 -1.30
N VAL A 277 -24.37 -5.07 -0.21
CA VAL A 277 -23.51 -5.50 0.91
C VAL A 277 -24.04 -6.78 1.55
N VAL A 278 -25.34 -6.83 1.86
CA VAL A 278 -25.98 -8.02 2.43
C VAL A 278 -25.85 -9.23 1.50
N ASP A 279 -26.04 -9.03 0.20
CA ASP A 279 -25.90 -10.10 -0.80
C ASP A 279 -24.45 -10.59 -0.90
N SER A 280 -23.49 -9.66 -0.96
CA SER A 280 -22.05 -9.97 -1.01
C SER A 280 -21.57 -10.76 0.21
N PHE A 281 -22.02 -10.39 1.42
CA PHE A 281 -21.75 -11.17 2.63
C PHE A 281 -22.46 -12.53 2.61
N GLY A 282 -23.67 -12.60 2.07
CA GLY A 282 -24.42 -13.84 1.90
C GLY A 282 -23.72 -14.85 1.00
N ASP A 283 -23.27 -14.39 -0.17
CA ASP A 283 -22.50 -15.19 -1.14
C ASP A 283 -21.16 -15.63 -0.57
N SER A 284 -20.46 -14.72 0.11
CA SER A 284 -19.23 -15.02 0.86
C SER A 284 -19.44 -16.15 1.85
N LEU A 285 -20.48 -16.07 2.68
CA LEU A 285 -20.75 -17.08 3.71
C LEU A 285 -21.17 -18.42 3.10
N LYS A 286 -21.91 -18.39 1.98
CA LYS A 286 -22.30 -19.59 1.24
C LYS A 286 -21.06 -20.31 0.68
N GLN A 287 -20.19 -19.58 -0.02
CA GLN A 287 -18.95 -20.14 -0.56
C GLN A 287 -18.05 -20.71 0.54
N MET A 288 -17.94 -20.02 1.68
CA MET A 288 -17.14 -20.48 2.82
C MET A 288 -17.67 -21.78 3.44
N LYS A 289 -18.98 -22.05 3.36
CA LYS A 289 -19.58 -23.31 3.84
C LYS A 289 -19.28 -24.50 2.92
N GLU A 290 -19.04 -24.22 1.64
CA GLU A 290 -18.85 -25.21 0.57
C GLU A 290 -17.40 -25.22 0.07
N LEU A 291 -16.43 -24.92 0.95
CA LEU A 291 -15.02 -24.92 0.59
C LEU A 291 -14.51 -26.33 0.30
N ASP A 292 -13.72 -26.44 -0.76
CA ASP A 292 -12.96 -27.64 -1.08
C ASP A 292 -11.79 -27.85 -0.11
N ALA A 293 -11.13 -29.01 -0.22
CA ALA A 293 -9.98 -29.32 0.61
C ALA A 293 -8.88 -28.23 0.49
N PRO A 294 -8.30 -27.78 1.62
CA PRO A 294 -7.21 -26.82 1.62
C PRO A 294 -6.03 -27.29 0.74
N GLY A 295 -5.37 -26.34 0.08
CA GLY A 295 -4.23 -26.61 -0.81
C GLY A 295 -4.62 -27.00 -2.24
N THR A 296 -5.91 -27.14 -2.56
CA THR A 296 -6.36 -27.38 -3.95
C THR A 296 -6.48 -26.08 -4.75
N PRO A 297 -6.31 -26.10 -6.09
CA PRO A 297 -6.56 -24.93 -6.94
C PRO A 297 -8.01 -24.42 -6.82
N SER A 298 -8.96 -25.33 -6.62
CA SER A 298 -10.37 -24.98 -6.43
C SER A 298 -10.58 -24.18 -5.14
N PHE A 299 -9.99 -24.61 -4.02
CA PHE A 299 -10.00 -23.86 -2.76
C PHE A 299 -9.46 -22.43 -2.94
N GLN A 300 -8.33 -22.27 -3.65
CA GLN A 300 -7.72 -20.95 -3.89
C GLN A 300 -8.61 -20.02 -4.73
N LEU A 301 -9.32 -20.58 -5.72
CA LEU A 301 -10.32 -19.85 -6.51
C LEU A 301 -11.51 -19.44 -5.64
N GLN A 302 -12.04 -20.36 -4.84
CA GLN A 302 -13.17 -20.10 -3.94
C GLN A 302 -12.85 -18.99 -2.93
N ILE A 303 -11.67 -19.02 -2.31
CA ILE A 303 -11.20 -17.94 -1.42
C ILE A 303 -11.06 -16.62 -2.17
N SER A 304 -10.56 -16.65 -3.41
CA SER A 304 -10.46 -15.43 -4.22
C SER A 304 -11.84 -14.85 -4.55
N ASN A 305 -12.85 -15.67 -4.80
CA ASN A 305 -14.23 -15.20 -4.99
C ASN A 305 -14.79 -14.53 -3.72
N VAL A 306 -14.55 -15.12 -2.55
CA VAL A 306 -14.93 -14.52 -1.26
C VAL A 306 -14.27 -13.16 -1.06
N LEU A 307 -12.97 -13.03 -1.35
CA LEU A 307 -12.27 -11.75 -1.28
C LEU A 307 -12.87 -10.72 -2.23
N THR A 308 -13.27 -11.13 -3.44
CA THR A 308 -13.93 -10.23 -4.40
C THR A 308 -15.25 -9.69 -3.86
N TRP A 309 -16.14 -10.56 -3.36
CA TRP A 309 -17.43 -10.11 -2.80
C TRP A 309 -17.26 -9.20 -1.59
N LEU A 310 -16.36 -9.55 -0.66
CA LEU A 310 -16.10 -8.70 0.50
C LEU A 310 -15.45 -7.35 0.12
N SER A 311 -14.66 -7.30 -0.95
CA SER A 311 -14.10 -6.04 -1.47
C SER A 311 -15.16 -5.18 -2.15
N ALA A 312 -16.12 -5.80 -2.84
CA ALA A 312 -17.29 -5.11 -3.39
C ALA A 312 -18.15 -4.53 -2.26
N ALA A 313 -18.42 -5.30 -1.20
CA ALA A 313 -19.15 -4.84 -0.01
C ALA A 313 -18.51 -3.58 0.62
N LEU A 314 -17.18 -3.54 0.75
CA LEU A 314 -16.49 -2.33 1.23
C LEU A 314 -16.77 -1.11 0.35
N THR A 315 -16.77 -1.29 -0.97
CA THR A 315 -17.00 -0.19 -1.93
C THR A 315 -18.43 0.33 -1.83
N ASP A 316 -19.40 -0.56 -1.64
CA ASP A 316 -20.81 -0.21 -1.44
C ASP A 316 -21.03 0.51 -0.10
N GLU A 317 -20.32 0.10 0.97
CA GLU A 317 -20.33 0.76 2.28
C GLU A 317 -19.76 2.19 2.19
N ASP A 318 -18.62 2.36 1.51
CA ASP A 318 -18.02 3.67 1.23
C ASP A 318 -18.99 4.55 0.42
N THR A 319 -19.65 3.99 -0.60
CA THR A 319 -20.63 4.71 -1.42
C THR A 319 -21.81 5.22 -0.57
N CYS A 320 -22.32 4.41 0.37
CA CYS A 320 -23.35 4.89 1.30
C CYS A 320 -22.83 6.10 2.10
N ILE A 321 -21.64 6.00 2.70
CA ILE A 321 -21.08 7.08 3.54
C ILE A 321 -20.84 8.35 2.71
N GLU A 322 -20.30 8.22 1.50
CA GLU A 322 -20.03 9.34 0.61
C GLU A 322 -21.32 10.06 0.16
N GLY A 323 -22.41 9.32 -0.03
CA GLY A 323 -23.73 9.89 -0.33
C GLY A 323 -24.19 10.93 0.70
N PHE A 324 -23.74 10.82 1.95
CA PHE A 324 -24.06 11.77 3.02
C PHE A 324 -23.12 12.96 3.13
N LYS A 325 -22.04 13.05 2.34
CA LYS A 325 -21.04 14.13 2.43
C LYS A 325 -21.65 15.53 2.26
N GLY A 326 -22.65 15.66 1.38
CA GLY A 326 -23.37 16.91 1.10
C GLY A 326 -24.61 17.17 1.96
N VAL A 327 -24.92 16.27 2.90
CA VAL A 327 -26.06 16.35 3.81
C VAL A 327 -25.66 17.15 5.06
N ALA A 328 -26.56 18.00 5.55
CA ALA A 328 -26.36 18.77 6.76
C ALA A 328 -26.18 17.86 8.00
N GLU A 329 -25.37 18.29 8.96
CA GLU A 329 -25.19 17.55 10.21
C GLU A 329 -26.51 17.38 10.96
N GLY A 330 -26.77 16.18 11.42
CA GLY A 330 -28.03 15.81 12.06
C GLY A 330 -28.07 14.34 12.47
N PRO A 331 -29.09 13.93 13.25
CA PRO A 331 -29.14 12.59 13.82
C PRO A 331 -29.18 11.49 12.75
N VAL A 332 -29.90 11.70 11.65
CA VAL A 332 -29.98 10.74 10.53
C VAL A 332 -28.60 10.50 9.91
N LYS A 333 -27.90 11.57 9.52
CA LYS A 333 -26.55 11.47 8.94
C LYS A 333 -25.60 10.76 9.90
N THR A 334 -25.59 11.16 11.16
CA THR A 334 -24.71 10.60 12.19
C THR A 334 -24.97 9.12 12.42
N ASP A 335 -26.24 8.72 12.61
CA ASP A 335 -26.60 7.34 12.92
C ASP A 335 -26.35 6.40 11.73
N VAL A 336 -26.69 6.83 10.51
CA VAL A 336 -26.44 6.04 9.30
C VAL A 336 -24.94 5.88 9.06
N SER A 337 -24.17 6.97 9.17
CA SER A 337 -22.70 6.92 8.96
C SER A 337 -22.02 6.03 9.99
N ASN A 338 -22.39 6.13 11.28
CA ASN A 338 -21.81 5.31 12.34
C ASN A 338 -22.10 3.82 12.14
N ARG A 339 -23.31 3.48 11.68
CA ARG A 339 -23.68 2.09 11.40
C ARG A 339 -22.94 1.56 10.18
N ALA A 340 -22.90 2.31 9.08
CA ALA A 340 -22.15 1.93 7.88
C ALA A 340 -20.67 1.70 8.20
N GLN A 341 -20.04 2.58 8.98
CA GLN A 341 -18.65 2.41 9.45
C GLN A 341 -18.44 1.16 10.32
N GLU A 342 -19.47 0.72 11.06
CA GLU A 342 -19.38 -0.51 11.83
C GLU A 342 -19.43 -1.74 10.92
N VAL A 343 -20.24 -1.72 9.86
CA VAL A 343 -20.22 -2.77 8.83
C VAL A 343 -18.84 -2.80 8.17
N GLU A 344 -18.29 -1.65 7.75
CA GLU A 344 -16.96 -1.51 7.16
C GLU A 344 -15.85 -2.18 8.00
N LYS A 345 -15.82 -1.93 9.32
CA LYS A 345 -14.86 -2.59 10.21
C LYS A 345 -15.00 -4.11 10.19
N LEU A 346 -16.23 -4.63 10.19
CA LEU A 346 -16.48 -6.06 10.15
C LEU A 346 -16.09 -6.67 8.79
N THR A 347 -16.35 -5.95 7.70
CA THR A 347 -15.91 -6.33 6.34
C THR A 347 -14.39 -6.41 6.26
N HIS A 348 -13.66 -5.44 6.85
CA HIS A 348 -12.21 -5.50 6.96
C HIS A 348 -11.70 -6.69 7.78
N ASN A 349 -12.34 -6.99 8.91
CA ASN A 349 -11.98 -8.15 9.74
C ASN A 349 -12.17 -9.46 8.96
N ALA A 350 -13.29 -9.57 8.23
CA ALA A 350 -13.58 -10.72 7.37
C ALA A 350 -12.52 -10.86 6.25
N LEU A 351 -12.19 -9.77 5.55
CA LEU A 351 -11.16 -9.75 4.50
C LEU A 351 -9.79 -10.20 5.03
N ALA A 352 -9.38 -9.71 6.19
CA ALA A 352 -8.10 -10.09 6.79
C ALA A 352 -8.04 -11.59 7.09
N LEU A 353 -9.11 -12.14 7.70
CA LEU A 353 -9.21 -13.55 8.03
C LEU A 353 -9.26 -14.44 6.78
N VAL A 354 -10.05 -14.07 5.78
CA VAL A 354 -10.15 -14.82 4.51
C VAL A 354 -8.83 -14.78 3.74
N ASN A 355 -8.15 -13.61 3.71
CA ASN A 355 -6.88 -13.47 3.00
C ASN A 355 -5.77 -14.35 3.61
N ASN A 356 -5.81 -14.61 4.91
CA ASN A 356 -4.89 -15.55 5.56
C ASN A 356 -5.05 -16.99 5.09
N LEU A 357 -6.24 -17.38 4.63
CA LEU A 357 -6.48 -18.71 4.10
C LEU A 357 -5.77 -18.91 2.75
N LYS A 358 -5.50 -17.83 2.00
CA LYS A 358 -4.77 -17.84 0.73
C LYS A 358 -3.27 -18.07 0.90
N ALA A 359 -2.70 -17.56 1.99
CA ALA A 359 -1.26 -17.51 2.24
C ALA A 359 -0.68 -18.83 2.83
N ALA A 360 -1.53 -19.82 3.10
CA ALA A 360 -1.09 -21.09 3.62
C ALA A 360 -0.66 -22.02 2.45
N PRO A 361 0.57 -22.58 2.49
CA PRO A 361 1.12 -23.40 1.41
C PRO A 361 0.36 -24.70 1.18
#